data_AF-A0A7C7IDB7-F1
#
_entry.id   AF-A0A7C7IDB7-F1
#
_cell.length_a   1.000
_cell.length_b   1.000
_cell.length_c   1.000
_cell.angle_alpha   90.00
_cell.angle_beta   90.00
_cell.angle_gamma   90.00
#
_symmetry.space_group_name_H-M   'P 1'
#
loop_
_entity.id
_entity.type
_entity.pdbx_description
1 polymer ?
#
loop_
_entity_poly.entity_id
_entity_poly.type
_entity_poly.pdbx_seq_one_letter_code
_entity_poly.pdbx_strand_id
1 'polypeptide(L)' 'MVVQPLEFIWTHEPPFVRHPSPEVLDDFFNWLREQGVAKRSIPMPERETGQWILFIYQHVDRAALEAWIPSTQED' A
#
# COMPACT_ATOMS: atom_id res chain seq x y z
N MET A 1 1.34 -16.94 -11.67
CA MET A 1 2.05 -15.65 -11.80
C MET A 1 2.76 -15.38 -10.49
N VAL A 2 3.92 -14.71 -10.50
CA VAL A 2 4.57 -14.27 -9.25
C VAL A 2 3.82 -13.04 -8.76
N VAL A 3 3.17 -13.13 -7.59
CA VAL A 3 2.53 -11.98 -6.95
C VAL A 3 3.64 -11.02 -6.50
N GLN A 4 3.64 -9.81 -7.05
CA GLN A 4 4.57 -8.78 -6.62
C GLN A 4 4.11 -8.24 -5.25
N PRO A 5 4.98 -8.23 -4.22
CA PRO A 5 4.63 -7.65 -2.93
C PRO A 5 4.57 -6.12 -3.00
N LEU A 6 3.92 -5.52 -2.02
CA LEU A 6 4.00 -4.09 -1.76
C LEU A 6 5.44 -3.68 -1.44
N GLU A 7 5.89 -2.56 -1.98
CA GLU A 7 7.16 -1.97 -1.60
C GLU A 7 6.94 -0.81 -0.63
N PHE A 8 7.55 -0.89 0.55
CA PHE A 8 7.42 0.11 1.61
C PHE A 8 8.63 1.05 1.66
N ILE A 9 8.37 2.35 1.61
CA ILE A 9 9.38 3.41 1.67
C ILE A 9 9.27 4.10 3.02
N TRP A 10 9.90 3.49 4.03
CA TRP A 10 9.91 3.99 5.41
C TRP A 10 10.83 5.19 5.66
N THR A 11 11.77 5.44 4.75
CA THR A 11 12.75 6.53 4.86
C THR A 11 12.16 7.89 4.46
N HIS A 12 11.01 7.91 3.81
CA HIS A 12 10.27 9.12 3.47
C HIS A 12 9.33 9.52 4.62
N GLU A 13 9.09 10.82 4.80
CA GLU A 13 8.11 11.35 5.75
C GLU A 13 7.07 12.20 5.01
N PRO A 14 5.79 11.79 4.96
CA PRO A 14 5.21 10.57 5.56
C PRO A 14 5.62 9.29 4.79
N PRO A 15 5.70 8.13 5.45
CA PRO A 15 6.01 6.88 4.76
C PRO A 15 4.93 6.56 3.73
N PHE A 16 5.33 5.88 2.66
CA PHE A 16 4.40 5.44 1.63
C PHE A 16 4.69 4.02 1.18
N VAL A 17 3.69 3.44 0.56
CA VAL A 17 3.78 2.17 -0.14
C VAL A 17 3.61 2.41 -1.63
N ARG A 18 4.28 1.60 -2.46
CA ARG A 18 4.12 1.63 -3.92
C ARG A 18 3.89 0.25 -4.51
N HIS A 19 3.16 0.22 -5.63
CA HIS A 19 2.90 -0.99 -6.41
C HIS A 19 2.50 -0.61 -7.85
N PRO A 20 2.78 -1.44 -8.88
CA PRO A 20 2.37 -1.13 -10.25
C PRO A 20 0.86 -1.23 -10.49
N SER A 21 0.18 -2.13 -9.78
CA SER A 21 -1.28 -2.31 -9.88
C SER A 21 -2.02 -1.37 -8.91
N PRO A 22 -2.93 -0.52 -9.41
CA PRO A 22 -3.83 0.27 -8.55
C PRO A 22 -4.74 -0.61 -7.71
N GLU A 23 -5.19 -1.75 -8.25
CA GLU A 23 -6.14 -2.65 -7.59
C GLU A 23 -5.54 -3.25 -6.31
N VAL A 24 -4.25 -3.59 -6.35
CA VAL A 24 -3.52 -4.07 -5.17
C VAL A 24 -3.42 -2.98 -4.08
N LEU A 25 -3.22 -1.72 -4.46
CA LEU A 25 -3.23 -0.63 -3.49
C LEU A 25 -4.62 -0.27 -2.99
N ASP A 26 -5.67 -0.46 -3.80
CA ASP A 26 -7.05 -0.32 -3.36
C ASP A 26 -7.42 -1.42 -2.35
N ASP A 27 -7.01 -2.67 -2.58
CA ASP A 27 -7.17 -3.77 -1.62
C ASP A 27 -6.44 -3.45 -0.31
N PHE A 28 -5.17 -3.03 -0.40
CA PHE A 28 -4.41 -2.60 0.77
C PHE A 28 -5.04 -1.39 1.49
N PHE A 29 -5.56 -0.41 0.74
CA PHE A 29 -6.27 0.74 1.30
C PHE A 29 -7.51 0.33 2.10
N ASN A 30 -8.23 -0.68 1.63
CA ASN A 30 -9.40 -1.22 2.32
C ASN A 30 -8.99 -2.01 3.55
N TRP A 31 -8.00 -2.90 3.43
CA TRP A 31 -7.46 -3.64 4.57
C TRP A 31 -6.93 -2.71 5.67
N LEU A 32 -6.21 -1.64 5.31
CA LEU A 32 -5.76 -0.61 6.26
C LEU A 32 -6.93 0.01 7.05
N ARG A 33 -8.10 0.17 6.41
CA ARG A 33 -9.32 0.63 7.07
C ARG A 33 -9.75 -0.34 8.16
N GLU A 34 -9.76 -1.62 7.84
CA GLU A 34 -10.19 -2.71 8.72
C GLU A 34 -9.25 -2.86 9.92
N GLN A 35 -7.95 -2.58 9.72
CA GLN A 35 -6.96 -2.51 10.79
C GLN A 35 -7.01 -1.19 11.60
N GLY A 36 -7.95 -0.28 11.32
CA GLY A 36 -8.12 0.97 12.07
C GLY A 36 -7.13 2.08 11.70
N VAL A 37 -6.42 1.97 10.58
CA VAL A 37 -5.49 2.99 10.08
C VAL A 37 -6.26 4.07 9.33
N ALA A 38 -6.92 4.98 10.03
CA ALA A 38 -7.82 5.96 9.43
C ALA A 38 -7.10 7.08 8.64
N LYS A 39 -5.86 7.45 9.03
CA LYS A 39 -5.12 8.54 8.38
C LYS A 39 -4.17 8.00 7.32
N ARG A 40 -4.67 7.90 6.09
CA ARG A 40 -3.94 7.46 4.90
C ARG A 40 -4.46 8.20 3.67
N SER A 41 -3.66 8.30 2.61
CA SER A 41 -4.16 8.82 1.34
C SER A 41 -5.00 7.76 0.63
N ILE A 42 -5.79 8.20 -0.35
CA ILE A 42 -6.25 7.30 -1.42
C ILE A 42 -5.04 6.88 -2.27
N PRO A 43 -5.09 5.71 -2.95
CA PRO A 43 -4.12 5.38 -3.98
C PRO A 43 -4.10 6.45 -5.09
N MET A 44 -2.90 6.80 -5.55
CA MET A 44 -2.72 7.79 -6.61
C MET A 44 -1.57 7.40 -7.54
N PRO A 45 -1.61 7.79 -8.81
CA PRO A 45 -0.52 7.52 -9.75
C PRO A 45 0.70 8.38 -9.41
N GLU A 46 1.86 7.74 -9.40
CA GLU A 46 3.17 8.39 -9.31
C GLU A 46 3.63 8.83 -10.70
N ARG A 47 4.04 10.09 -10.83
CA ARG A 47 4.31 10.72 -12.12
C ARG A 47 5.58 10.22 -12.81
N GLU A 48 6.57 9.77 -12.04
CA GLU A 48 7.91 9.48 -12.58
C GLU A 48 8.06 8.03 -13.03
N THR A 49 7.53 7.08 -12.26
CA THR A 49 7.70 5.65 -12.54
C THR A 49 6.46 4.98 -13.14
N GLY A 50 5.31 5.67 -13.19
CA GLY A 50 4.03 5.08 -13.59
C GLY A 50 3.50 4.04 -12.60
N GLN A 51 4.11 3.94 -11.41
CA GLN A 51 3.60 3.16 -10.29
C GLN A 51 2.42 3.89 -9.63
N TRP A 52 1.77 3.22 -8.70
CA TRP A 52 0.82 3.83 -7.80
C TRP A 52 1.41 3.90 -6.40
N ILE A 53 1.00 4.91 -5.63
CA ILE A 53 1.45 5.14 -4.26
C ILE A 53 0.29 5.42 -3.32
N LEU A 54 0.50 5.08 -2.04
CA LEU A 54 -0.39 5.41 -0.93
C LEU A 54 0.46 5.83 0.28
N PHE A 55 0.17 7.01 0.84
CA PHE A 55 0.84 7.53 2.03
C PHE A 55 0.12 7.10 3.31
N ILE A 56 0.91 6.79 4.35
CA ILE A 56 0.43 6.45 5.69
C ILE A 56 0.84 7.58 6.65
N TYR A 57 -0.14 8.33 7.16
CA TYR A 57 0.10 9.48 8.05
C TYR A 57 -0.01 9.14 9.53
N GLN A 58 -0.40 7.91 9.86
CA GLN A 58 -0.59 7.42 11.22
C GLN A 58 0.57 6.51 11.62
N HIS A 59 0.92 6.51 12.91
CA HIS A 59 1.85 5.52 13.43
C HIS A 59 1.22 4.12 13.36
N VAL A 60 1.95 3.18 12.78
CA VAL A 60 1.49 1.84 12.43
C VAL A 60 2.57 0.82 12.76
N ASP A 61 2.17 -0.43 13.01
CA ASP A 61 3.10 -1.53 13.15
C ASP A 61 3.64 -1.93 11.76
N ARG A 62 4.93 -1.69 11.53
CA ARG A 62 5.59 -1.99 10.25
C ARG A 62 5.57 -3.48 9.93
N ALA A 63 5.80 -4.33 10.93
CA ALA A 63 5.86 -5.77 10.72
C ALA A 63 4.51 -6.33 10.29
N ALA A 64 3.42 -5.80 10.88
CA ALA A 64 2.06 -6.17 10.47
C ALA A 64 1.74 -5.74 9.04
N LEU A 65 2.23 -4.57 8.61
CA LEU A 65 2.04 -4.06 7.25
C LEU A 65 2.84 -4.84 6.22
N GLU A 66 4.10 -5.14 6.52
CA GLU A 66 4.99 -5.90 5.62
C GLU A 66 4.58 -7.37 5.50
N ALA A 67 3.82 -7.91 6.46
CA ALA A 67 3.26 -9.26 6.41
C ALA A 67 1.97 -9.36 5.57
N TRP A 68 1.40 -8.23 5.14
CA TRP A 68 0.21 -8.24 4.31
C TRP A 68 0.49 -8.81 2.92
N ILE A 69 -0.46 -9.60 2.41
CA ILE A 69 -0.40 -10.23 1.09
C ILE A 69 -1.72 -9.91 0.39
N PRO A 70 -1.71 -9.50 -0.91
CA PRO A 70 -2.94 -9.15 -1.62
C PRO A 70 -3.90 -10.32 -1.73
N SER A 71 -5.19 -10.03 -1.55
CA SER A 71 -6.27 -11.04 -1.53
C SER A 71 -6.70 -11.46 -2.93
N THR A 72 -6.51 -10.57 -3.92
CA THR A 72 -6.99 -10.79 -5.29
C THR A 72 -5.91 -11.41 -6.17
N GLN A 73 -6.07 -12.69 -6.44
CA GLN A 73 -5.78 -13.29 -7.73
C GLN A 73 -7.13 -13.86 -8.22
N GLU A 74 -7.96 -13.06 -8.88
CA GLU A 74 -9.04 -13.61 -9.68
C GLU A 74 -8.45 -14.08 -11.03
N ASP A 75 -8.83 -15.30 -11.43
CA ASP A 75 -8.35 -16.14 -12.54
C ASP A 75 -7.79 -15.46 -13.81
#